data_AF-A0A0X3XHM4-F1
#
_entry.id   AF-A0A0X3XHM4-F1
#
_cell.length_a   1.000
_cell.length_b   1.000
_cell.length_c   1.000
_cell.angle_alpha   90.00
_cell.angle_beta   90.00
_cell.angle_gamma   90.00
#
_symmetry.space_group_name_H-M   'P 1'
#
loop_
_entity.id
_entity.type
_entity.pdbx_description
1 polymer ?
#
loop_
_entity_poly.entity_id
_entity_poly.type
_entity_poly.pdbx_seq_one_letter_code
_entity_poly.pdbx_strand_id
1 'polypeptide(L)' 'MRTFPDDLTRAQQEWSATYRQLAERPGRTELRRRLYRLSAEVFFHPYWQHRRPGPGAWWELRQLGRAGGRAAR' A
#
# COMPACT_ATOMS: atom_id res chain seq x y z
N MET A 1 4.15 -8.49 -17.10
CA MET A 1 4.39 -7.64 -15.91
C MET A 1 3.48 -6.45 -15.99
N ARG A 2 2.63 -6.23 -14.98
CA ARG A 2 1.67 -5.13 -14.97
C ARG A 2 2.37 -3.89 -14.42
N THR A 3 2.47 -2.83 -15.22
CA THR A 3 3.03 -1.55 -14.77
C THR A 3 1.97 -0.85 -13.92
N PHE A 4 2.24 -0.71 -12.63
CA PHE A 4 1.44 0.11 -11.74
C PHE A 4 2.02 1.53 -11.73
N PRO A 5 1.20 2.57 -11.53
CA PRO A 5 1.71 3.92 -11.32
C PRO A 5 2.64 3.98 -10.11
N ASP A 6 3.70 4.78 -10.21
CA ASP A 6 4.67 4.97 -9.12
C ASP A 6 4.00 5.46 -7.83
N ASP A 7 3.00 6.34 -7.93
CA ASP A 7 2.22 6.83 -6.78
C ASP A 7 1.51 5.69 -6.04
N LEU A 8 0.91 4.76 -6.79
CA LEU A 8 0.22 3.59 -6.24
C LEU A 8 1.20 2.62 -5.58
N THR A 9 2.35 2.38 -6.24
CA THR A 9 3.41 1.54 -5.69
C THR A 9 4.00 2.16 -4.41
N ARG A 10 4.24 3.48 -4.39
CA ARG A 10 4.74 4.22 -3.22
C ARG A 10 3.74 4.18 -2.07
N ALA A 11 2.46 4.45 -2.32
CA ALA A 11 1.40 4.38 -1.31
C ALA A 11 1.31 2.96 -0.70
N GLN A 12 1.46 1.92 -1.52
CA GLN A 12 1.46 0.54 -1.04
C GLN A 12 2.71 0.18 -0.22
N GLN A 13 3.89 0.69 -0.59
CA GLN A 13 5.12 0.53 0.20
C GLN A 13 5.01 1.24 1.55
N GLU A 14 4.52 2.48 1.57
CA GLU A 14 4.25 3.23 2.82
C GLU A 14 3.22 2.51 3.69
N TRP A 15 2.18 1.92 3.08
CA TRP A 15 1.19 1.13 3.80
C TRP A 15 1.83 -0.10 4.46
N SER A 16 2.68 -0.83 3.74
CA SER A 16 3.39 -2.00 4.26
C SER A 16 4.40 -1.64 5.36
N ALA A 17 5.09 -0.50 5.25
CA ALA A 17 5.98 -0.01 6.29
C ALA A 17 5.21 0.43 7.55
N THR A 18 4.11 1.18 7.37
CA THR A 18 3.22 1.60 8.46
C THR A 18 2.60 0.40 9.16
N TYR A 19 2.17 -0.61 8.40
CA TYR A 19 1.64 -1.85 8.96
C TYR A 19 2.68 -2.61 9.79
N ARG A 20 3.94 -2.72 9.31
CA ARG A 20 5.03 -3.32 10.08
C ARG A 20 5.29 -2.58 11.40
N GLN A 21 5.38 -1.25 11.35
CA GLN A 21 5.53 -0.43 12.57
C GLN A 21 4.35 -0.60 13.53
N LEU A 22 3.13 -0.71 13.01
CA LEU A 22 1.93 -0.95 13.81
C LEU A 22 1.93 -2.36 14.42
N ALA A 23 2.38 -3.37 13.68
CA ALA A 23 2.48 -4.75 14.15
C ALA A 23 3.54 -4.91 15.25
N GLU A 24 4.66 -4.18 15.15
CA GLU A 24 5.72 -4.17 16.16
C GLU A 24 5.34 -3.36 17.42
N ARG A 25 4.50 -2.33 17.28
CA ARG A 25 4.09 -1.46 18.40
C ARG A 25 2.58 -1.15 18.35
N PRO A 26 1.74 -2.09 18.83
CA PRO A 26 0.30 -1.84 18.94
C PRO A 26 0.06 -0.73 19.96
N GLY A 27 -0.50 0.40 19.53
CA GLY A 27 -0.84 1.52 20.44
C GLY A 27 -0.76 2.92 19.84
N ARG A 28 -0.18 3.09 18.64
CA ARG A 28 -0.14 4.40 17.98
C ARG A 28 -1.40 4.63 17.14
N THR A 29 -2.36 5.36 17.72
CA THR A 29 -3.57 5.83 17.02
C THR A 29 -3.22 6.58 15.73
N GLU A 30 -2.09 7.28 15.69
CA GLU A 30 -1.57 7.99 14.53
C GLU A 30 -1.18 7.06 13.38
N LEU A 31 -0.49 5.94 13.67
CA LEU A 31 -0.15 4.93 12.65
C LEU A 31 -1.41 4.30 12.08
N ARG A 32 -2.41 4.04 12.92
CA ARG A 32 -3.70 3.49 12.48
C ARG A 32 -4.44 4.48 11.58
N ARG A 33 -4.47 5.77 11.92
CA ARG A 33 -5.02 6.83 11.07
C ARG A 33 -4.28 6.94 9.74
N ARG A 34 -2.95 6.86 9.75
CA ARG A 34 -2.12 6.90 8.54
C ARG A 34 -2.40 5.69 7.65
N LEU A 35 -2.55 4.50 8.23
CA LEU A 35 -2.91 3.28 7.51
C LEU A 35 -4.26 3.43 6.78
N TYR A 36 -5.28 4.00 7.44
CA TYR A 36 -6.58 4.24 6.81
C TYR A 36 -6.51 5.25 5.66
N ARG A 37 -5.75 6.34 5.81
CA ARG A 37 -5.54 7.31 4.72
C ARG A 37 -4.86 6.67 3.52
N LEU A 38 -3.76 5.94 3.74
CA LEU A 38 -3.06 5.22 2.68
C LEU A 38 -3.96 4.18 2.01
N SER A 39 -4.80 3.49 2.80
CA SER A 39 -5.76 2.54 2.24
C SER A 39 -6.82 3.25 1.38
N ALA A 40 -7.27 4.44 1.77
CA ALA A 40 -8.19 5.25 0.98
C ALA A 40 -7.53 5.76 -0.31
N GLU A 41 -6.31 6.28 -0.25
CA GLU A 41 -5.55 6.72 -1.43
C GLU A 41 -5.34 5.58 -2.44
N VAL A 42 -4.98 4.39 -1.95
CA VAL A 42 -4.82 3.20 -2.80
C VAL A 42 -6.16 2.75 -3.36
N PHE A 43 -7.24 2.73 -2.57
CA PHE A 43 -8.55 2.22 -3.01
C PHE A 43 -9.27 3.18 -3.97
N PHE A 44 -9.20 4.49 -3.72
CA PHE A 44 -9.82 5.53 -4.56
C PHE A 44 -8.93 5.98 -5.74
N HIS A 45 -7.74 5.39 -5.89
CA HIS A 45 -6.79 5.76 -6.93
C HIS A 45 -7.43 5.71 -8.34
N PRO A 46 -7.21 6.73 -9.20
CA PRO A 46 -7.79 6.79 -10.55
C PRO A 46 -7.45 5.56 -11.40
N TYR A 47 -6.30 4.93 -11.14
CA TYR A 47 -5.91 3.65 -11.76
C TYR A 47 -6.99 2.55 -11.63
N TRP A 48 -7.66 2.47 -10.49
CA TRP A 48 -8.75 1.51 -10.27
C TRP A 48 -10.08 1.95 -10.87
N GLN A 49 -10.27 3.25 -11.05
CA GLN A 49 -11.44 3.79 -11.73
C GLN A 49 -11.42 3.43 -13.22
N HIS A 50 -10.24 3.44 -13.84
CA HIS A 50 -10.05 3.04 -15.24
C HIS A 50 -9.97 1.52 -15.45
N ARG A 51 -9.57 0.76 -14.42
CA ARG A 51 -9.55 -0.70 -14.46
C ARG A 51 -10.16 -1.27 -13.20
N ARG A 52 -11.33 -1.91 -13.32
CA ARG A 52 -11.96 -2.64 -12.21
C ARG A 52 -10.89 -3.50 -11.51
N PRO A 53 -10.62 -3.27 -10.20
CA PRO A 53 -9.64 -4.06 -9.47
C PRO A 53 -10.07 -5.53 -9.47
N GLY A 54 -9.32 -6.38 -10.16
CA GLY A 54 -9.42 -7.83 -9.98
C GLY A 54 -8.66 -8.26 -8.72
N PRO A 55 -9.04 -9.39 -8.08
CA PRO A 55 -8.31 -9.92 -6.93
C PRO A 55 -6.81 -10.12 -7.21
N GLY A 56 -6.45 -10.53 -8.42
CA GLY A 56 -5.04 -10.68 -8.83
C GLY A 56 -4.26 -9.37 -8.88
N ALA A 57 -4.87 -8.27 -9.30
CA ALA A 57 -4.22 -6.96 -9.34
C ALA A 57 -3.92 -6.43 -7.93
N TRP A 58 -4.82 -6.70 -6.97
CA TRP A 58 -4.60 -6.40 -5.56
C TRP A 58 -3.45 -7.22 -4.97
N TRP A 59 -3.37 -8.50 -5.32
CA TRP A 59 -2.27 -9.37 -4.88
C TRP A 59 -0.92 -8.92 -5.45
N GLU A 60 -0.84 -8.63 -6.74
CA GLU A 60 0.38 -8.11 -7.38
C GLU A 60 0.84 -6.79 -6.72
N LEU A 61 -0.08 -5.86 -6.47
CA LEU A 61 0.22 -4.60 -5.80
C LEU A 61 0.78 -4.83 -4.38
N ARG A 62 0.13 -5.69 -3.58
CA ARG A 62 0.61 -6.03 -2.23
C ARG A 62 2.00 -6.67 -2.24
N GLN A 63 2.31 -7.50 -3.23
CA GLN A 63 3.63 -8.12 -3.36
C GLN A 63 4.71 -7.07 -3.69
N LEU A 64 4.42 -6.09 -4.55
CA LEU A 64 5.33 -4.98 -4.84
C LEU A 64 5.63 -4.12 -3.60
N GLY A 65 4.62 -3.84 -2.79
CA GLY A 65 4.79 -3.12 -1.52
C GLY A 65 5.71 -3.82 -0.53
N ARG A 66 5.67 -5.15 -0.48
CA ARG A 66 6.57 -5.95 0.37
C ARG A 66 8.01 -5.96 -0.12
N ALA A 67 8.22 -6.00 -1.44
CA ALA A 67 9.56 -6.04 -2.03
C ALA A 67 10.30 -4.70 -1.89
N GLY A 68 9.61 -3.57 -2.09
CA GLY A 68 10.21 -2.23 -1.99
C GLY A 68 10.59 -1.83 -0.55
N GLY A 69 9.83 -2.31 0.45
CA GLY A 69 10.13 -2.03 1.85
C GLY A 69 11.28 -2.84 2.46
N ARG A 70 12.10 -3.52 1.65
CA ARG A 70 13.36 -4.17 2.07
C ARG A 70 14.61 -3.37 1.63
N ALA A 71 14.43 -2.33 0.82
CA ALA A 71 15.51 -1.50 0.26
C ALA A 71 15.74 -0.17 0.99
N ALA A 72 14.90 0.19 1.96
CA ALA A 72 15.14 1.35 2.83
C ALA A 72 15.79 0.87 4.13
N ARG A 73 17.12 0.70 4.10
CA ARG A 73 17.96 0.65 5.29
C ARG A 73 19.08 1.66 5.14
#